data_AF-V9CZN3-F1
#
_entry.id   AF-V9CZN3-F1
#
_cell.length_a   1.000
_cell.length_b   1.000
_cell.length_c   1.000
_cell.angle_alpha   90.00
_cell.angle_beta   90.00
_cell.angle_gamma   90.00
#
_symmetry.space_group_name_H-M   'P 1'
#
loop_
_entity.id
_entity.type
_entity.pdbx_description
1 polymer ?
#
loop_
_entity_poly.entity_id
_entity_poly.type
_entity_poly.pdbx_seq_one_letter_code
_entity_poly.pdbx_strand_id
1 'polypeptide(L)'
;MAWKPSEKLVQTIAHYASFPPTGVSLRQMVQFGDKPSAGTLFRASQFLSEELPVRLAHRVEELRKLPDGLNDMPSIKKVRDWYAQSFEEITTLPRPNLDSTTRDRLLNPPKKQSTKLSATTRNPSLKDDGNGKSSMNSRRYFAALDDGKEWPPVLSEYNRKFARTLEMIKRRHDPVVTTVAQGINEWKRKQQRMQIDSSIQSFLDRFYMSRIGIRMLIGQHIALTDQTTNKHPNYVGIICTKTNVRELAEEAIENARFVCEDHYGLFDAPKVQLFCPPHLNFMYVPGHLSHMLFETLKNSLRAVVETHGAEKDEFPVTKVIVAEGKEDITIKISDEGGGIPRSAIPLVWTYMYTTVDTTPELDPGFNASDFKAPMAGFGYGLPLSRLYARYFGGDLKLISMEGYGTDVYLHLNRLSSSAEPLQ
;
A
#
# COMPACT_ATOMS: atom_id res chain seq x y z
N MET A 1 -7.54 -28.26 11.80
CA MET A 1 -6.62 -28.84 10.79
C MET A 1 -5.92 -27.71 10.07
N ALA A 2 -4.60 -27.77 9.89
CA ALA A 2 -3.89 -26.77 9.07
C ALA A 2 -4.27 -26.93 7.59
N TRP A 3 -4.63 -25.83 6.91
CA TRP A 3 -4.93 -25.83 5.47
C TRP A 3 -3.69 -26.30 4.69
N LYS A 4 -3.89 -27.11 3.65
CA LYS A 4 -2.82 -27.58 2.75
C LYS A 4 -3.29 -27.49 1.30
N PRO A 5 -2.46 -26.97 0.37
CA PRO A 5 -2.83 -26.87 -1.03
C PRO A 5 -2.90 -28.25 -1.68
N SER A 6 -3.94 -28.49 -2.49
CA SER A 6 -4.01 -29.68 -3.34
C SER A 6 -3.04 -29.58 -4.53
N GLU A 7 -2.62 -30.71 -5.11
CA GLU A 7 -1.76 -30.70 -6.31
C GLU A 7 -2.39 -29.92 -7.47
N LYS A 8 -3.71 -30.07 -7.66
CA LYS A 8 -4.47 -29.32 -8.67
C LYS A 8 -4.41 -27.81 -8.43
N LEU A 9 -4.53 -27.37 -7.18
CA LEU A 9 -4.40 -25.96 -6.82
C LEU A 9 -3.01 -25.43 -7.16
N VAL A 10 -1.96 -26.20 -6.86
CA VAL A 10 -0.57 -25.84 -7.17
C VAL A 10 -0.34 -25.66 -8.68
N GLN A 11 -0.86 -26.57 -9.50
CA GLN A 11 -0.78 -26.46 -10.96
C GLN A 11 -1.55 -25.24 -11.49
N THR A 12 -2.73 -24.98 -10.92
CA THR A 12 -3.56 -23.83 -11.30
C THR A 12 -2.85 -22.51 -10.97
N ILE A 13 -2.23 -22.41 -9.78
CA ILE A 13 -1.42 -21.24 -9.40
C ILE A 13 -0.28 -21.02 -10.40
N ALA A 14 0.46 -22.08 -10.77
CA ALA A 14 1.55 -21.97 -11.73
C ALA A 14 1.07 -21.48 -13.11
N HIS A 15 -0.12 -21.92 -13.55
CA HIS A 15 -0.74 -21.43 -14.78
C HIS A 15 -1.07 -19.93 -14.69
N TYR A 16 -1.71 -19.48 -13.61
CA TYR A 16 -2.05 -18.07 -13.44
C TYR A 16 -0.81 -17.18 -13.33
N ALA A 17 0.28 -17.70 -12.75
CA ALA A 17 1.54 -16.99 -12.65
C ALA A 17 2.29 -16.80 -13.98
N SER A 18 1.76 -17.33 -15.09
CA SER A 18 2.30 -17.08 -16.43
C SER A 18 1.71 -15.84 -17.10
N PHE A 19 0.61 -15.29 -16.57
CA PHE A 19 -0.05 -14.12 -17.14
C PHE A 19 0.54 -12.81 -16.59
N PRO A 20 0.71 -11.78 -17.42
CA PRO A 20 1.15 -10.48 -16.94
C PRO A 20 0.03 -9.78 -16.14
N PRO A 21 0.36 -9.07 -15.04
CA PRO A 21 -0.60 -8.27 -14.30
C PRO A 21 -1.00 -7.02 -15.10
N THR A 22 -2.16 -6.45 -14.78
CA THR A 22 -2.68 -5.22 -15.41
C THR A 22 -2.56 -4.03 -14.47
N GLY A 23 -1.85 -2.98 -14.90
CA GLY A 23 -1.66 -1.77 -14.09
C GLY A 23 -2.84 -0.82 -14.16
N VAL A 24 -3.17 -0.21 -13.03
CA VAL A 24 -4.24 0.77 -12.87
C VAL A 24 -3.68 2.05 -12.22
N SER A 25 -4.09 3.21 -12.74
CA SER A 25 -3.78 4.53 -12.15
C SER A 25 -4.89 5.02 -11.21
N LEU A 26 -4.57 5.94 -10.29
CA LEU A 26 -5.57 6.60 -9.43
C LEU A 26 -6.72 7.21 -10.25
N ARG A 27 -6.39 7.89 -11.35
CA ARG A 27 -7.38 8.51 -12.21
C ARG A 27 -8.35 7.50 -12.82
N GLN A 28 -7.87 6.32 -13.22
CA GLN A 28 -8.75 5.25 -13.71
C GLN A 28 -9.65 4.68 -12.61
N MET A 29 -9.11 4.50 -11.39
CA MET A 29 -9.88 4.01 -10.24
C MET A 29 -11.02 4.98 -9.86
N VAL A 30 -10.78 6.29 -9.93
CA VAL A 30 -11.79 7.32 -9.66
C VAL A 30 -12.82 7.42 -10.78
N GLN A 31 -12.39 7.44 -12.05
CA GLN A 31 -13.31 7.46 -13.20
C GLN A 31 -14.28 6.28 -13.19
N PHE A 32 -13.85 5.15 -12.66
CA PHE A 32 -14.68 3.97 -12.49
C PHE A 32 -15.69 4.08 -11.34
N GLY A 33 -15.26 4.62 -10.20
CA GLY A 33 -16.05 4.63 -8.97
C GLY A 33 -16.93 5.86 -8.73
N ASP A 34 -16.82 6.91 -9.55
CA ASP A 34 -17.53 8.20 -9.35
C ASP A 34 -19.06 8.05 -9.24
N LYS A 35 -19.63 7.11 -10.00
CA LYS A 35 -21.06 6.74 -9.93
C LYS A 35 -21.21 5.23 -9.81
N PRO A 36 -21.14 4.67 -8.58
CA PRO A 36 -21.29 3.23 -8.41
C PRO A 36 -22.76 2.85 -8.64
N SER A 37 -22.98 2.03 -9.67
CA SER A 37 -24.23 1.28 -9.90
C SER A 37 -23.97 -0.21 -9.68
N ALA A 38 -25.03 -1.01 -9.51
CA ALA A 38 -24.87 -2.47 -9.39
C ALA A 38 -24.14 -3.08 -10.60
N GLY A 39 -24.40 -2.57 -11.81
CA GLY A 39 -23.70 -2.98 -13.04
C GLY A 39 -22.24 -2.53 -13.08
N THR A 40 -21.96 -1.28 -12.70
CA THR A 40 -20.56 -0.78 -12.60
C THR A 40 -19.78 -1.61 -11.59
N LEU A 41 -20.31 -1.80 -10.37
CA LEU A 41 -19.67 -2.63 -9.34
C LEU A 41 -19.45 -4.07 -9.81
N PHE A 42 -20.41 -4.66 -10.54
CA PHE A 42 -20.26 -5.99 -11.10
C PHE A 42 -19.08 -6.09 -12.08
N ARG A 43 -18.86 -5.08 -12.92
CA ARG A 43 -17.67 -5.03 -13.78
C ARG A 43 -16.36 -4.93 -12.99
N ALA A 44 -16.35 -4.21 -11.86
CA ALA A 44 -15.19 -4.25 -10.95
C ALA A 44 -15.00 -5.64 -10.37
N SER A 45 -16.07 -6.28 -9.88
CA SER A 45 -16.02 -7.64 -9.36
C SER A 45 -15.43 -8.59 -10.40
N GLN A 46 -15.86 -8.47 -11.67
CA GLN A 46 -15.34 -9.29 -12.76
C GLN A 46 -13.86 -9.02 -13.03
N PHE A 47 -13.45 -7.75 -13.16
CA PHE A 47 -12.04 -7.39 -13.33
C PHE A 47 -11.18 -7.96 -12.20
N LEU A 48 -11.58 -7.77 -10.95
CA LEU A 48 -10.83 -8.25 -9.79
C LEU A 48 -10.84 -9.77 -9.67
N SER A 49 -11.90 -10.44 -10.09
CA SER A 49 -11.97 -11.91 -10.13
C SER A 49 -11.00 -12.53 -11.13
N GLU A 50 -10.51 -11.74 -12.10
CA GLU A 50 -9.54 -12.15 -13.12
C GLU A 50 -8.12 -11.66 -12.77
N GLU A 51 -8.00 -10.43 -12.26
CA GLU A 51 -6.72 -9.77 -11.97
C GLU A 51 -6.11 -10.22 -10.62
N LEU A 52 -6.90 -10.32 -9.54
CA LEU A 52 -6.36 -10.69 -8.22
C LEU A 52 -5.74 -12.09 -8.22
N PRO A 53 -6.33 -13.13 -8.84
CA PRO A 53 -5.68 -14.44 -8.94
C PRO A 53 -4.30 -14.40 -9.59
N VAL A 54 -4.11 -13.60 -10.64
CA VAL A 54 -2.79 -13.43 -11.30
C VAL A 54 -1.78 -12.84 -10.32
N ARG A 55 -2.13 -11.73 -9.66
CA ARG A 55 -1.24 -11.08 -8.67
C ARG A 55 -0.91 -12.00 -7.49
N LEU A 56 -1.91 -12.70 -6.94
CA LEU A 56 -1.71 -13.65 -5.85
C LEU A 56 -0.83 -14.83 -6.28
N ALA A 57 -1.00 -15.34 -7.50
CA ALA A 57 -0.20 -16.44 -8.03
C ALA A 57 1.28 -16.07 -8.16
N HIS A 58 1.60 -14.87 -8.64
CA HIS A 58 2.98 -14.35 -8.66
C HIS A 58 3.60 -14.36 -7.26
N ARG A 59 2.86 -13.91 -6.23
CA ARG A 59 3.37 -13.91 -4.86
C ARG A 59 3.62 -15.31 -4.32
N VAL A 60 2.75 -16.29 -4.62
CA VAL A 60 2.98 -17.69 -4.23
C VAL A 60 4.27 -18.22 -4.88
N GLU A 61 4.46 -17.98 -6.18
CA GLU A 61 5.63 -18.46 -6.91
C GLU A 61 6.93 -17.78 -6.48
N GLU A 62 6.91 -16.47 -6.21
CA GLU A 62 8.08 -15.77 -5.69
C GLU A 62 8.47 -16.26 -4.30
N LEU A 63 7.51 -16.42 -3.39
CA LEU A 63 7.77 -16.95 -2.04
C LEU A 63 8.34 -18.38 -2.08
N ARG A 64 7.94 -19.19 -3.06
CA ARG A 64 8.49 -20.54 -3.28
C ARG A 64 9.94 -20.51 -3.75
N LYS A 65 10.29 -19.53 -4.58
CA LYS A 65 11.61 -19.40 -5.23
C LYS A 65 12.62 -18.61 -4.38
N LEU A 66 12.28 -18.24 -3.15
CA LEU A 66 13.22 -17.54 -2.27
C LEU A 66 14.49 -18.37 -2.04
N PRO A 67 15.67 -17.75 -2.16
CA PRO A 67 16.95 -18.46 -2.15
C PRO A 67 17.37 -18.91 -0.74
N ASP A 68 18.46 -19.68 -0.68
CA ASP A 68 19.21 -19.99 0.56
C ASP A 68 18.36 -20.59 1.71
N GLY A 69 17.30 -21.31 1.36
CA GLY A 69 16.37 -21.92 2.31
C GLY A 69 15.49 -20.91 3.06
N LEU A 70 15.42 -19.65 2.62
CA LEU A 70 14.48 -18.66 3.18
C LEU A 70 13.02 -19.06 2.92
N ASN A 71 12.75 -19.66 1.75
CA ASN A 71 11.45 -20.27 1.43
C ASN A 71 11.02 -21.37 2.41
N ASP A 72 11.97 -21.96 3.15
CA ASP A 72 11.70 -23.03 4.10
C ASP A 72 11.30 -22.56 5.48
N MET A 73 11.45 -21.26 5.78
CA MET A 73 11.14 -20.71 7.10
C MET A 73 9.65 -20.84 7.41
N PRO A 74 9.26 -21.28 8.62
CA PRO A 74 7.86 -21.47 9.01
C PRO A 74 6.99 -20.25 8.71
N SER A 75 7.48 -19.05 9.02
CA SER A 75 6.75 -17.81 8.79
C SER A 75 6.57 -17.48 7.30
N ILE A 76 7.57 -17.77 6.46
CA ILE A 76 7.47 -17.60 5.00
C ILE A 76 6.48 -18.61 4.39
N LYS A 77 6.51 -19.86 4.84
CA LYS A 77 5.53 -20.89 4.45
C LYS A 77 4.10 -20.48 4.82
N LYS A 78 3.91 -19.94 6.03
CA LYS A 78 2.61 -19.43 6.49
C LYS A 78 2.05 -18.33 5.59
N VAL A 79 2.89 -17.35 5.22
CA VAL A 79 2.50 -16.27 4.29
C VAL A 79 2.15 -16.83 2.92
N ARG A 80 2.99 -17.72 2.38
CA ARG A 80 2.72 -18.39 1.09
C ARG A 80 1.37 -19.10 1.09
N ASP A 81 1.06 -19.81 2.17
CA ASP A 81 -0.18 -20.56 2.30
C ASP A 81 -1.40 -19.61 2.40
N TRP A 82 -1.27 -18.44 3.05
CA TRP A 82 -2.31 -17.39 3.02
C TRP A 82 -2.60 -16.87 1.61
N TYR A 83 -1.57 -16.65 0.80
CA TYR A 83 -1.74 -16.23 -0.60
C TYR A 83 -2.43 -17.33 -1.43
N ALA A 84 -2.01 -18.58 -1.27
CA ALA A 84 -2.57 -19.71 -2.00
C ALA A 84 -4.04 -20.00 -1.60
N GLN A 85 -4.38 -19.89 -0.31
CA GLN A 85 -5.76 -19.98 0.17
C GLN A 85 -6.63 -18.85 -0.41
N SER A 86 -6.11 -17.62 -0.44
CA SER A 86 -6.85 -16.47 -0.98
C SER A 86 -7.08 -16.60 -2.49
N PHE A 87 -6.12 -17.17 -3.20
CA PHE A 87 -6.26 -17.52 -4.61
C PHE A 87 -7.38 -18.55 -4.83
N GLU A 88 -7.41 -19.62 -4.03
CA GLU A 88 -8.44 -20.65 -4.09
C GLU A 88 -9.84 -20.07 -3.83
N GLU A 89 -9.99 -19.24 -2.79
CA GLU A 89 -11.26 -18.62 -2.43
C GLU A 89 -11.82 -17.70 -3.52
N ILE A 90 -10.98 -16.95 -4.23
CA ILE A 90 -11.42 -16.10 -5.36
C ILE A 90 -11.80 -16.95 -6.56
N THR A 91 -10.96 -17.91 -6.94
CA THR A 91 -11.15 -18.70 -8.17
C THR A 91 -12.30 -19.71 -8.07
N THR A 92 -12.64 -20.14 -6.86
CA THR A 92 -13.76 -21.06 -6.60
C THR A 92 -15.08 -20.34 -6.33
N LEU A 93 -15.09 -19.00 -6.24
CA LEU A 93 -16.31 -18.26 -5.99
C LEU A 93 -17.30 -18.42 -7.16
N PRO A 94 -18.52 -18.91 -6.92
CA PRO A 94 -19.50 -19.10 -7.99
C PRO A 94 -19.88 -17.78 -8.67
N ARG A 95 -19.75 -17.75 -10.01
CA ARG A 95 -20.23 -16.63 -10.84
C ARG A 95 -21.77 -16.66 -10.91
N PRO A 96 -22.43 -15.49 -11.00
CA PRO A 96 -23.89 -15.46 -11.10
C PRO A 96 -24.34 -15.99 -12.46
N ASN A 97 -25.47 -16.70 -12.49
CA ASN A 97 -26.11 -17.08 -13.73
C ASN A 97 -26.91 -15.88 -14.27
N LEU A 98 -26.46 -15.33 -15.40
CA LEU A 98 -27.07 -14.17 -16.04
C LEU A 98 -27.78 -14.59 -17.33
N ASP A 99 -28.99 -14.09 -17.52
CA ASP A 99 -29.73 -14.22 -18.77
C ASP A 99 -29.01 -13.48 -19.92
N SER A 100 -29.34 -13.82 -21.16
CA SER A 100 -28.69 -13.24 -22.34
C SER A 100 -28.82 -11.71 -22.38
N THR A 101 -29.98 -11.17 -22.00
CA THR A 101 -30.25 -9.73 -22.09
C THR A 101 -29.41 -8.93 -21.10
N THR A 102 -29.26 -9.42 -19.87
CA THR A 102 -28.39 -8.78 -18.86
C THR A 102 -26.92 -8.87 -19.26
N ARG A 103 -26.48 -10.01 -19.81
CA ARG A 103 -25.10 -10.16 -20.30
C ARG A 103 -24.79 -9.18 -21.43
N ASP A 104 -25.71 -9.02 -22.38
CA ASP A 104 -25.54 -8.07 -23.49
C ASP A 104 -25.53 -6.61 -23.02
N ARG A 105 -26.38 -6.25 -22.05
CA ARG A 105 -26.34 -4.92 -21.38
C ARG A 105 -24.99 -4.67 -20.69
N LEU A 106 -24.42 -5.69 -20.05
CA LEU A 106 -23.11 -5.60 -19.38
C LEU A 106 -21.93 -5.58 -20.36
N LEU A 107 -22.07 -6.01 -21.61
CA LEU A 107 -20.99 -6.02 -22.61
C LEU A 107 -21.04 -4.79 -23.52
N ASN A 108 -22.24 -4.29 -23.84
CA ASN A 108 -22.47 -3.22 -24.81
C ASN A 108 -23.15 -2.00 -24.16
N PRO A 109 -22.42 -1.18 -23.39
CA PRO A 109 -22.97 0.04 -22.81
C PRO A 109 -23.44 1.01 -23.91
N PRO A 110 -24.53 1.75 -23.71
CA PRO A 110 -25.00 2.73 -24.69
C PRO A 110 -23.90 3.79 -24.96
N LYS A 111 -23.65 4.10 -26.24
CA LYS A 111 -22.59 5.03 -26.71
C LYS A 111 -22.67 6.47 -26.18
N LYS A 112 -23.65 6.83 -25.34
CA LYS A 112 -23.79 8.19 -24.82
C LYS A 112 -22.71 8.44 -23.76
N GLN A 113 -21.68 9.17 -24.19
CA GLN A 113 -20.52 9.63 -23.40
C GLN A 113 -19.60 8.51 -22.89
N SER A 114 -18.94 7.76 -23.79
CA SER A 114 -17.67 7.15 -23.40
C SER A 114 -16.66 8.27 -23.17
N THR A 115 -16.50 8.74 -21.94
CA THR A 115 -15.28 9.46 -21.56
C THR A 115 -14.14 8.49 -21.84
N LYS A 116 -13.36 8.75 -22.90
CA LYS A 116 -12.16 7.95 -23.20
C LYS A 116 -11.30 8.00 -21.93
N LEU A 117 -11.05 6.84 -21.31
CA LEU A 117 -10.13 6.74 -20.17
C LEU A 117 -8.86 7.49 -20.51
N SER A 118 -8.45 8.40 -19.63
CA SER A 118 -7.21 9.14 -19.83
C SER A 118 -6.06 8.15 -19.93
N ALA A 119 -5.17 8.34 -20.91
CA ALA A 119 -3.96 7.54 -20.99
C ALA A 119 -3.17 7.67 -19.68
N THR A 120 -2.66 6.54 -19.19
CA THR A 120 -1.74 6.56 -18.06
C THR A 120 -0.42 7.18 -18.52
N THR A 121 0.20 7.96 -17.64
CA THR A 121 1.57 8.44 -17.83
C THR A 121 2.56 7.46 -17.20
N ARG A 122 3.81 7.55 -17.64
CA ARG A 122 4.90 6.76 -17.06
C ARG A 122 5.11 7.15 -15.59
N ASN A 123 5.43 6.17 -14.75
CA ASN A 123 5.86 6.41 -13.38
C ASN A 123 7.34 6.88 -13.39
N PRO A 124 7.65 8.12 -12.97
CA PRO A 124 9.00 8.68 -13.04
C PRO A 124 9.98 8.04 -12.05
N SER A 125 9.47 7.31 -11.05
CA SER A 125 10.25 6.74 -9.96
C SER A 125 10.81 5.35 -10.25
N LEU A 126 10.56 4.81 -11.46
CA LEU A 126 11.02 3.50 -11.91
C LEU A 126 12.12 3.64 -12.96
N LYS A 127 13.18 2.80 -12.83
CA LYS A 127 14.25 2.70 -13.82
C LYS A 127 13.73 2.11 -15.15
N ASP A 128 14.41 2.43 -16.24
CA ASP A 128 14.00 2.11 -17.61
C ASP A 128 14.27 0.66 -17.98
N ASP A 129 13.27 -0.21 -17.79
CA ASP A 129 13.23 -1.52 -18.44
C ASP A 129 12.19 -1.45 -19.56
N GLY A 130 12.65 -1.11 -20.77
CA GLY A 130 11.86 -0.67 -21.93
C GLY A 130 10.82 -1.65 -22.49
N ASN A 131 9.77 -2.00 -21.72
CA ASN A 131 8.69 -2.84 -22.23
C ASN A 131 7.32 -2.54 -21.61
N GLY A 132 6.86 -1.29 -21.73
CA GLY A 132 5.51 -0.86 -21.29
C GLY A 132 4.50 -0.77 -22.43
N LYS A 133 4.15 -1.88 -23.11
CA LYS A 133 2.98 -1.87 -24.00
C LYS A 133 1.72 -1.80 -23.13
N SER A 134 1.11 -0.62 -23.06
CA SER A 134 -0.24 -0.41 -22.50
C SER A 134 -1.22 -1.40 -23.15
N SER A 135 -1.67 -2.40 -22.39
CA SER A 135 -2.61 -3.41 -22.86
C SER A 135 -3.94 -2.76 -23.23
N MET A 136 -4.29 -2.85 -24.52
CA MET A 136 -5.51 -2.30 -25.13
C MET A 136 -6.80 -2.85 -24.48
N ASN A 137 -6.73 -3.96 -23.75
CA ASN A 137 -7.88 -4.64 -23.12
C ASN A 137 -8.35 -4.02 -21.79
N SER A 138 -7.52 -3.22 -21.11
CA SER A 138 -7.92 -2.49 -19.89
C SER A 138 -9.16 -1.63 -20.15
N ARG A 139 -9.30 -1.06 -21.35
CA ARG A 139 -10.38 -0.13 -21.72
C ARG A 139 -11.81 -0.67 -21.60
N ARG A 140 -12.02 -2.00 -21.61
CA ARG A 140 -13.37 -2.59 -21.57
C ARG A 140 -13.98 -2.66 -20.17
N TYR A 141 -13.17 -2.79 -19.12
CA TYR A 141 -13.67 -2.92 -17.74
C TYR A 141 -14.13 -1.60 -17.15
N PHE A 142 -13.60 -0.46 -17.62
CA PHE A 142 -13.81 0.85 -16.98
C PHE A 142 -14.81 1.77 -17.68
N ALA A 143 -15.76 1.23 -18.46
CA ALA A 143 -16.83 2.03 -19.03
C ALA A 143 -18.00 2.16 -18.04
N ALA A 144 -18.46 3.39 -17.81
CA ALA A 144 -19.61 3.69 -16.94
C ALA A 144 -20.88 2.98 -17.47
N LEU A 145 -21.56 2.27 -16.58
CA LEU A 145 -22.82 1.59 -16.82
C LEU A 145 -23.92 2.30 -16.06
N ASP A 146 -24.39 3.42 -16.61
CA ASP A 146 -25.58 4.10 -16.14
C ASP A 146 -26.54 4.29 -17.32
N ASP A 147 -27.45 3.33 -17.48
CA ASP A 147 -28.52 3.37 -18.48
C ASP A 147 -29.88 3.79 -17.87
N GLY A 148 -29.89 4.26 -16.61
CA GLY A 148 -31.08 4.69 -15.90
C GLY A 148 -32.10 3.58 -15.61
N LYS A 149 -31.73 2.30 -15.82
CA LYS A 149 -32.60 1.14 -15.63
C LYS A 149 -32.10 0.26 -14.49
N GLU A 150 -33.03 -0.35 -13.75
CA GLU A 150 -32.67 -1.27 -12.68
C GLU A 150 -31.89 -2.48 -13.19
N TRP A 151 -30.94 -2.90 -12.37
CA TRP A 151 -30.12 -4.09 -12.59
C TRP A 151 -30.72 -5.28 -11.83
N PRO A 152 -30.61 -6.51 -12.37
CA PRO A 152 -31.12 -7.69 -11.67
C PRO A 152 -30.53 -7.84 -10.25
N PRO A 153 -31.32 -8.21 -9.24
CA PRO A 153 -30.85 -8.36 -7.84
C PRO A 153 -29.66 -9.30 -7.67
N VAL A 154 -29.53 -10.31 -8.56
CA VAL A 154 -28.41 -11.27 -8.58
C VAL A 154 -27.05 -10.60 -8.72
N LEU A 155 -26.96 -9.43 -9.39
CA LEU A 155 -25.71 -8.68 -9.51
C LEU A 155 -25.30 -8.07 -8.17
N SER A 156 -26.25 -7.43 -7.48
CA SER A 156 -26.03 -6.85 -6.15
C SER A 156 -25.69 -7.91 -5.11
N GLU A 157 -26.33 -9.08 -5.19
CA GLU A 157 -26.02 -10.23 -4.34
C GLU A 157 -24.59 -10.73 -4.57
N TYR A 158 -24.19 -10.92 -5.84
CA TYR A 158 -22.83 -11.31 -6.18
C TYR A 158 -21.80 -10.29 -5.72
N ASN A 159 -22.03 -8.99 -5.95
CA ASN A 159 -21.13 -7.92 -5.50
C ASN A 159 -20.92 -7.97 -3.97
N ARG A 160 -22.01 -8.13 -3.20
CA ARG A 160 -21.93 -8.25 -1.74
C ARG A 160 -21.16 -9.51 -1.31
N LYS A 161 -21.40 -10.64 -1.97
CA LYS A 161 -20.70 -11.89 -1.68
C LYS A 161 -19.20 -11.77 -1.99
N PHE A 162 -18.85 -11.19 -3.14
CA PHE A 162 -17.47 -10.97 -3.55
C PHE A 162 -16.76 -9.99 -2.60
N ALA A 163 -17.40 -8.85 -2.24
CA ALA A 163 -16.85 -7.91 -1.26
C ALA A 163 -16.57 -8.57 0.10
N ARG A 164 -17.48 -9.43 0.60
CA ARG A 164 -17.25 -10.21 1.84
C ARG A 164 -16.07 -11.17 1.72
N THR A 165 -15.92 -11.86 0.57
CA THR A 165 -14.74 -12.70 0.30
C THR A 165 -13.46 -11.86 0.34
N LEU A 166 -13.46 -10.69 -0.31
CA LEU A 166 -12.31 -9.79 -0.29
C LEU A 166 -12.01 -9.24 1.11
N GLU A 167 -13.02 -8.98 1.93
CA GLU A 167 -12.84 -8.53 3.30
C GLU A 167 -12.15 -9.61 4.17
N MET A 168 -12.55 -10.88 4.03
CA MET A 168 -11.89 -12.00 4.70
C MET A 168 -10.42 -12.13 4.26
N ILE A 169 -10.15 -11.98 2.96
CA ILE A 169 -8.79 -12.00 2.41
C ILE A 169 -7.97 -10.82 2.96
N LYS A 170 -8.54 -9.61 2.98
CA LYS A 170 -7.88 -8.41 3.54
C LYS A 170 -7.41 -8.67 4.97
N ARG A 171 -8.32 -9.17 5.82
CA ARG A 171 -8.04 -9.48 7.24
C ARG A 171 -6.97 -10.57 7.40
N ARG A 172 -7.04 -11.64 6.59
CA ARG A 172 -6.01 -12.70 6.57
C ARG A 172 -4.61 -12.18 6.26
N HIS A 173 -4.52 -11.13 5.43
CA HIS A 173 -3.26 -10.57 4.96
C HIS A 173 -2.74 -9.37 5.79
N ASP A 174 -3.47 -8.93 6.81
CA ASP A 174 -3.02 -7.86 7.71
C ASP A 174 -1.65 -8.17 8.36
N PRO A 175 -1.40 -9.36 8.95
CA PRO A 175 -0.11 -9.67 9.59
C PRO A 175 1.02 -10.06 8.62
N VAL A 176 0.87 -9.87 7.30
CA VAL A 176 1.89 -10.32 6.32
C VAL A 176 3.23 -9.62 6.52
N VAL A 177 3.26 -8.32 6.77
CA VAL A 177 4.52 -7.57 6.94
C VAL A 177 5.30 -8.10 8.14
N THR A 178 4.66 -8.21 9.29
CA THR A 178 5.26 -8.71 10.54
C THR A 178 5.66 -10.18 10.42
N THR A 179 4.84 -11.01 9.77
CA THR A 179 5.15 -12.43 9.58
C THR A 179 6.34 -12.62 8.61
N VAL A 180 6.46 -11.84 7.53
CA VAL A 180 7.64 -11.91 6.66
C VAL A 180 8.89 -11.43 7.40
N ALA A 181 8.81 -10.35 8.18
CA ALA A 181 9.93 -9.89 9.01
C ALA A 181 10.38 -10.99 10.00
N GLN A 182 9.44 -11.69 10.62
CA GLN A 182 9.71 -12.85 11.46
C GLN A 182 10.43 -13.97 10.67
N GLY A 183 9.97 -14.28 9.45
CA GLY A 183 10.59 -15.28 8.58
C GLY A 183 12.03 -14.95 8.21
N ILE A 184 12.33 -13.67 7.98
CA ILE A 184 13.72 -13.23 7.74
C ILE A 184 14.55 -13.36 9.01
N ASN A 185 14.01 -13.02 10.18
CA ASN A 185 14.70 -13.23 11.46
C ASN A 185 15.00 -14.71 11.75
N GLU A 186 14.05 -15.60 11.47
CA GLU A 186 14.24 -17.05 11.54
C GLU A 186 15.42 -17.50 10.66
N TRP A 187 15.46 -17.01 9.41
CA TRP A 187 16.54 -17.31 8.47
C TRP A 187 17.89 -16.73 8.89
N LYS A 188 17.94 -15.47 9.35
CA LYS A 188 19.16 -14.81 9.84
C LYS A 188 19.79 -15.60 10.99
N ARG A 189 18.97 -16.06 11.95
CA ARG A 189 19.43 -16.90 13.06
C ARG A 189 19.98 -18.23 12.56
N LYS A 190 19.29 -18.88 11.61
CA LYS A 190 19.72 -20.17 11.05
C LYS A 190 21.02 -20.07 10.25
N GLN A 191 21.19 -19.01 9.46
CA GLN A 191 22.36 -18.78 8.61
C GLN A 191 23.49 -18.03 9.33
N GLN A 192 23.31 -17.64 10.60
CA GLN A 192 24.23 -16.80 11.37
C GLN A 192 24.63 -15.51 10.64
N ARG A 193 23.69 -14.91 9.90
CA ARG A 193 23.91 -13.67 9.14
C ARG A 193 23.33 -12.46 9.87
N MET A 194 24.09 -11.37 9.90
CA MET A 194 23.64 -10.09 10.48
C MET A 194 22.84 -9.22 9.50
N GLN A 195 23.10 -9.33 8.20
CA GLN A 195 22.43 -8.53 7.17
C GLN A 195 21.87 -9.43 6.06
N ILE A 196 20.84 -8.94 5.37
CA ILE A 196 20.30 -9.58 4.17
C ILE A 196 20.97 -9.00 2.94
N ASP A 197 21.18 -9.83 1.91
CA ASP A 197 21.81 -9.40 0.68
C ASP A 197 20.86 -8.62 -0.25
N SER A 198 21.43 -8.07 -1.33
CA SER A 198 20.70 -7.28 -2.33
C SER A 198 19.59 -8.04 -3.06
N SER A 199 19.67 -9.37 -3.15
CA SER A 199 18.65 -10.19 -3.80
C SER A 199 17.38 -10.27 -2.96
N ILE A 200 17.54 -10.43 -1.64
CA ILE A 200 16.42 -10.44 -0.69
C ILE A 200 15.81 -9.03 -0.60
N GLN A 201 16.63 -7.97 -0.57
CA GLN A 201 16.13 -6.57 -0.62
C GLN A 201 15.26 -6.34 -1.86
N SER A 202 15.76 -6.71 -3.03
CA SER A 202 15.03 -6.55 -4.30
C SER A 202 13.75 -7.40 -4.36
N PHE A 203 13.77 -8.58 -3.74
CA PHE A 203 12.55 -9.38 -3.55
C PHE A 203 11.54 -8.66 -2.66
N LEU A 204 11.95 -8.14 -1.51
CA LEU A 204 11.03 -7.49 -0.56
C LEU A 204 10.42 -6.22 -1.16
N ASP A 205 11.20 -5.42 -1.89
CA ASP A 205 10.69 -4.26 -2.62
C ASP A 205 9.55 -4.68 -3.57
N ARG A 206 9.79 -5.67 -4.42
CA ARG A 206 8.78 -6.21 -5.35
C ARG A 206 7.57 -6.78 -4.61
N PHE A 207 7.83 -7.57 -3.57
CA PHE A 207 6.82 -8.25 -2.77
C PHE A 207 5.85 -7.25 -2.12
N TYR A 208 6.38 -6.25 -1.43
CA TYR A 208 5.56 -5.23 -0.77
C TYR A 208 4.92 -4.26 -1.76
N MET A 209 5.57 -3.94 -2.88
CA MET A 209 4.95 -3.13 -3.93
C MET A 209 3.68 -3.80 -4.48
N SER A 210 3.76 -5.10 -4.80
CA SER A 210 2.57 -5.86 -5.22
C SER A 210 1.52 -5.98 -4.12
N ARG A 211 1.93 -6.15 -2.85
CA ARG A 211 0.98 -6.19 -1.72
C ARG A 211 0.21 -4.88 -1.60
N ILE A 212 0.89 -3.74 -1.74
CA ILE A 212 0.25 -2.41 -1.76
C ILE A 212 -0.80 -2.38 -2.88
N GLY A 213 -0.45 -2.83 -4.09
CA GLY A 213 -1.40 -2.88 -5.20
C GLY A 213 -2.60 -3.82 -4.98
N ILE A 214 -2.38 -5.00 -4.41
CA ILE A 214 -3.47 -5.93 -4.05
C ILE A 214 -4.40 -5.29 -2.99
N ARG A 215 -3.84 -4.67 -1.94
CA ARG A 215 -4.63 -3.99 -0.89
C ARG A 215 -5.36 -2.76 -1.44
N MET A 216 -4.78 -2.04 -2.39
CA MET A 216 -5.41 -0.91 -3.07
C MET A 216 -6.68 -1.37 -3.81
N LEU A 217 -6.56 -2.41 -4.64
CA LEU A 217 -7.68 -2.96 -5.41
C LEU A 217 -8.80 -3.52 -4.52
N ILE A 218 -8.41 -4.31 -3.51
CA ILE A 218 -9.36 -4.89 -2.53
C ILE A 218 -10.06 -3.78 -1.74
N GLY A 219 -9.29 -2.84 -1.20
CA GLY A 219 -9.82 -1.73 -0.40
C GLY A 219 -10.78 -0.86 -1.20
N GLN A 220 -10.43 -0.55 -2.45
CA GLN A 220 -11.28 0.22 -3.35
C GLN A 220 -12.63 -0.46 -3.59
N HIS A 221 -12.63 -1.78 -3.85
CA HIS A 221 -13.86 -2.50 -4.13
C HIS A 221 -14.78 -2.62 -2.91
N ILE A 222 -14.21 -2.93 -1.74
CA ILE A 222 -14.96 -2.99 -0.48
C ILE A 222 -15.60 -1.62 -0.20
N ALA A 223 -14.81 -0.56 -0.23
CA ALA A 223 -15.30 0.79 0.05
C ALA A 223 -16.37 1.26 -0.95
N LEU A 224 -16.22 0.97 -2.24
CA LEU A 224 -17.25 1.28 -3.24
C LEU A 224 -18.54 0.48 -3.02
N THR A 225 -18.43 -0.75 -2.53
CA THR A 225 -19.60 -1.58 -2.19
C THR A 225 -20.34 -1.03 -0.98
N ASP A 226 -19.61 -0.60 0.05
CA ASP A 226 -20.18 -0.01 1.27
C ASP A 226 -20.77 1.38 1.02
N GLN A 227 -20.14 2.18 0.16
CA GLN A 227 -20.62 3.51 -0.24
C GLN A 227 -21.88 3.47 -1.11
N THR A 228 -22.40 2.29 -1.49
CA THR A 228 -23.70 2.20 -2.17
C THR A 228 -24.84 2.74 -1.31
N THR A 229 -24.70 2.69 0.02
CA THR A 229 -25.71 3.17 0.97
C THR A 229 -25.39 4.56 1.53
N ASN A 230 -24.11 4.85 1.83
CA ASN A 230 -23.66 6.13 2.40
C ASN A 230 -22.58 6.77 1.53
N LYS A 231 -22.98 7.67 0.63
CA LYS A 231 -22.05 8.37 -0.26
C LYS A 231 -21.41 9.55 0.45
N HIS A 232 -20.09 9.57 0.49
CA HIS A 232 -19.34 10.76 0.89
C HIS A 232 -18.95 11.56 -0.37
N PRO A 233 -19.25 12.87 -0.47
CA PRO A 233 -19.12 13.64 -1.71
C PRO A 233 -17.68 13.74 -2.24
N ASN A 234 -16.70 13.67 -1.35
CA ASN A 234 -15.27 13.77 -1.70
C ASN A 234 -14.55 12.42 -1.79
N TYR A 235 -15.24 11.27 -1.66
CA TYR A 235 -14.60 9.96 -1.72
C TYR A 235 -15.14 9.10 -2.85
N VAL A 236 -14.22 8.43 -3.52
CA VAL A 236 -14.50 7.37 -4.49
C VAL A 236 -13.77 6.12 -4.01
N GLY A 237 -14.48 5.26 -3.30
CA GLY A 237 -13.88 4.15 -2.56
C GLY A 237 -12.96 4.68 -1.46
N ILE A 238 -11.68 4.30 -1.49
CA ILE A 238 -10.65 4.75 -0.53
C ILE A 238 -9.90 6.01 -0.99
N ILE A 239 -10.20 6.50 -2.19
CA ILE A 239 -9.54 7.68 -2.78
C ILE A 239 -10.36 8.92 -2.41
N CYS A 240 -9.72 9.93 -1.83
CA CYS A 240 -10.33 11.22 -1.61
C CYS A 240 -9.96 12.16 -2.77
N THR A 241 -10.95 12.78 -3.40
CA THR A 241 -10.75 13.71 -4.52
C THR A 241 -10.26 15.08 -4.07
N LYS A 242 -10.41 15.39 -2.78
CA LYS A 242 -9.99 16.63 -2.12
C LYS A 242 -9.32 16.31 -0.79
N THR A 243 -8.21 15.57 -0.82
CA THR A 243 -7.41 15.31 0.38
C THR A 243 -6.79 16.61 0.87
N ASN A 244 -7.18 17.08 2.06
CA ASN A 244 -6.56 18.23 2.71
C ASN A 244 -5.23 17.80 3.34
N VAL A 245 -4.11 18.31 2.81
CA VAL A 245 -2.77 17.94 3.28
C VAL A 245 -2.49 18.46 4.68
N ARG A 246 -3.00 19.65 5.02
CA ARG A 246 -2.80 20.27 6.33
C ARG A 246 -3.43 19.43 7.43
N GLU A 247 -4.71 19.09 7.28
CA GLU A 247 -5.45 18.29 8.28
C GLU A 247 -4.78 16.93 8.50
N LEU A 248 -4.38 16.25 7.42
CA LEU A 248 -3.66 14.97 7.51
C LEU A 248 -2.30 15.09 8.21
N ALA A 249 -1.57 16.18 7.94
CA ALA A 249 -0.27 16.42 8.56
C ALA A 249 -0.42 16.75 10.05
N GLU A 250 -1.42 17.56 10.42
CA GLU A 250 -1.74 17.86 11.82
C GLU A 250 -2.09 16.58 12.59
N GLU A 251 -2.95 15.73 12.04
CA GLU A 251 -3.30 14.44 12.66
C GLU A 251 -2.08 13.51 12.80
N ALA A 252 -1.24 13.41 11.75
CA ALA A 252 -0.04 12.59 11.79
C ALA A 252 1.00 13.10 12.81
N ILE A 253 1.10 14.42 12.97
CA ILE A 253 1.94 15.07 13.97
C ILE A 253 1.48 14.69 15.38
N GLU A 254 0.20 14.89 15.69
CA GLU A 254 -0.33 14.58 17.02
C GLU A 254 -0.18 13.09 17.35
N ASN A 255 -0.47 12.21 16.40
CA ASN A 255 -0.27 10.77 16.58
C ASN A 255 1.20 10.40 16.82
N ALA A 256 2.14 10.99 16.08
CA ALA A 256 3.57 10.72 16.27
C ALA A 256 4.10 11.27 17.60
N ARG A 257 3.63 12.45 18.03
CA ARG A 257 3.96 13.04 19.33
C ARG A 257 3.45 12.19 20.48
N PHE A 258 2.19 11.75 20.41
CA PHE A 258 1.60 10.86 21.42
C PHE A 258 2.41 9.56 21.58
N VAL A 259 2.77 8.90 20.47
CA VAL A 259 3.59 7.68 20.52
C VAL A 259 4.99 7.96 21.07
N CYS A 260 5.55 9.14 20.81
CA CYS A 260 6.84 9.55 21.35
C CYS A 260 6.78 9.79 22.87
N GLU A 261 5.73 10.44 23.36
CA GLU A 261 5.49 10.66 24.80
C GLU A 261 5.35 9.35 25.56
N ASP A 262 4.48 8.47 25.07
CA ASP A 262 4.21 7.16 25.68
C ASP A 262 5.49 6.29 25.74
N HIS A 263 6.30 6.31 24.67
CA HIS A 263 7.49 5.46 24.60
C HIS A 263 8.63 5.93 25.50
N TYR A 264 8.89 7.24 25.57
CA TYR A 264 10.00 7.80 26.34
C TYR A 264 9.59 8.31 27.73
N GLY A 265 8.29 8.24 28.08
CA GLY A 265 7.77 8.73 29.34
C GLY A 265 7.87 10.25 29.48
N LEU A 266 7.74 10.98 28.37
CA LEU A 266 7.88 12.45 28.35
C LEU A 266 6.59 13.12 28.83
N PHE A 267 6.74 14.26 29.49
CA PHE A 267 5.59 15.13 29.81
C PHE A 267 5.06 15.86 28.57
N ASP A 268 5.94 16.25 27.66
CA ASP A 268 5.62 16.92 26.38
C ASP A 268 6.63 16.45 25.31
N ALA A 269 6.15 15.88 24.19
CA ALA A 269 7.02 15.48 23.09
C ALA A 269 7.65 16.69 22.39
N PRO A 270 8.74 16.50 21.61
CA PRO A 270 9.31 17.56 20.79
C PRO A 270 8.25 18.25 19.93
N LYS A 271 8.23 19.59 19.97
CA LYS A 271 7.27 20.38 19.21
C LYS A 271 7.50 20.21 17.72
N VAL A 272 6.41 20.14 16.96
CA VAL A 272 6.45 20.09 15.50
C VAL A 272 5.75 21.31 14.93
N GLN A 273 6.45 22.05 14.07
CA GLN A 273 5.91 23.22 13.39
C GLN A 273 5.52 22.90 11.96
N LEU A 274 4.23 23.07 11.63
CA LEU A 274 3.70 22.83 10.29
C LEU A 274 3.59 24.14 9.48
N PHE A 275 4.31 24.18 8.37
CA PHE A 275 4.22 25.20 7.33
C PHE A 275 3.49 24.61 6.12
N CYS A 276 2.15 24.68 6.13
CA CYS A 276 1.31 24.18 5.05
C CYS A 276 0.28 25.23 4.61
N PRO A 277 0.11 25.48 3.30
CA PRO A 277 -1.01 26.27 2.79
C PRO A 277 -2.35 25.70 3.28
N PRO A 278 -3.28 26.52 3.76
CA PRO A 278 -4.48 26.05 4.47
C PRO A 278 -5.50 25.33 3.57
N HIS A 279 -5.45 25.56 2.25
CA HIS A 279 -6.42 25.02 1.30
C HIS A 279 -5.78 24.11 0.25
N LEU A 280 -4.60 23.55 0.55
CA LEU A 280 -3.94 22.61 -0.34
C LEU A 280 -4.71 21.29 -0.40
N ASN A 281 -5.44 21.10 -1.49
CA ASN A 281 -6.24 19.92 -1.75
C ASN A 281 -5.82 19.26 -3.05
N PHE A 282 -5.71 17.93 -3.04
CA PHE A 282 -5.47 17.15 -4.25
C PHE A 282 -6.06 15.74 -4.12
N MET A 283 -6.11 15.02 -5.23
CA MET A 283 -6.63 13.66 -5.25
C MET A 283 -5.56 12.67 -4.78
N TYR A 284 -5.81 12.00 -3.66
CA TYR A 284 -4.89 11.00 -3.12
C TYR A 284 -5.61 9.96 -2.27
N VAL A 285 -4.85 8.98 -1.75
CA VAL A 285 -5.32 8.01 -0.76
C VAL A 285 -4.91 8.50 0.63
N PRO A 286 -5.83 9.04 1.45
CA PRO A 286 -5.49 9.63 2.74
C PRO A 286 -4.71 8.68 3.66
N GLY A 287 -5.12 7.41 3.72
CA GLY A 287 -4.44 6.40 4.54
C GLY A 287 -2.98 6.16 4.15
N HIS A 288 -2.63 6.24 2.86
CA HIS A 288 -1.23 6.11 2.42
C HIS A 288 -0.40 7.32 2.84
N LEU A 289 -0.95 8.53 2.69
CA LEU A 289 -0.25 9.76 3.07
C LEU A 289 -0.05 9.84 4.59
N SER A 290 -1.10 9.56 5.36
CA SER A 290 -1.05 9.50 6.82
C SER A 290 0.03 8.52 7.30
N HIS A 291 0.10 7.32 6.72
CA HIS A 291 1.14 6.33 7.06
C HIS A 291 2.56 6.85 6.80
N MET A 292 2.81 7.43 5.62
CA MET A 292 4.14 7.96 5.28
C MET A 292 4.55 9.11 6.20
N LEU A 293 3.62 10.01 6.53
CA LEU A 293 3.87 11.12 7.45
C LEU A 293 4.14 10.61 8.87
N PHE A 294 3.30 9.71 9.37
CA PHE A 294 3.46 9.11 10.69
C PHE A 294 4.82 8.43 10.85
N GLU A 295 5.21 7.54 9.91
CA GLU A 295 6.48 6.82 10.00
C GLU A 295 7.70 7.74 9.91
N THR A 296 7.64 8.79 9.10
CA THR A 296 8.75 9.75 8.98
C THR A 296 8.85 10.67 10.19
N LEU A 297 7.72 11.20 10.69
CA LEU A 297 7.67 12.01 11.91
C LEU A 297 8.12 11.22 13.13
N LYS A 298 7.68 9.96 13.28
CA LYS A 298 8.09 9.06 14.37
C LYS A 298 9.62 8.91 14.41
N ASN A 299 10.26 8.71 13.25
CA ASN A 299 11.72 8.60 13.16
C ASN A 299 12.44 9.91 13.51
N SER A 300 11.92 11.06 13.04
CA SER A 300 12.47 12.38 13.37
C SER A 300 12.36 12.70 14.86
N LEU A 301 11.18 12.49 15.47
CA LEU A 301 10.95 12.70 16.89
C LEU A 301 11.84 11.79 17.75
N ARG A 302 11.94 10.51 17.38
CA ARG A 302 12.87 9.55 17.98
C ARG A 302 14.31 10.09 17.98
N ALA A 303 14.80 10.50 16.81
CA ALA A 303 16.17 10.99 16.67
C ALA A 303 16.43 12.24 17.52
N VAL A 304 15.45 13.15 17.61
CA VAL A 304 15.53 14.34 18.46
C VAL A 304 15.60 13.96 19.94
N VAL A 305 14.74 13.07 20.43
CA VAL A 305 14.77 12.67 21.85
C VAL A 305 16.07 11.93 22.19
N GLU A 306 16.47 10.96 21.36
CA GLU A 306 17.68 10.17 21.58
C GLU A 306 18.96 11.01 21.55
N THR A 307 19.02 12.04 20.70
CA THR A 307 20.21 12.91 20.59
C THR A 307 20.32 13.90 21.76
N HIS A 308 19.19 14.41 22.24
CA HIS A 308 19.16 15.52 23.21
C HIS A 308 18.94 15.07 24.66
N GLY A 309 18.57 13.80 24.89
CA GLY A 309 18.25 13.26 26.20
C GLY A 309 16.77 13.43 26.55
N ALA A 310 16.16 12.38 27.12
CA ALA A 310 14.74 12.39 27.49
C ALA A 310 14.45 13.30 28.71
N GLU A 311 15.48 13.62 29.48
CA GLU A 311 15.46 14.51 30.64
C GLU A 311 15.48 16.00 30.30
N LYS A 312 15.62 16.36 29.02
CA LYS A 312 15.73 17.76 28.59
C LYS A 312 14.37 18.46 28.68
N ASP A 313 14.37 19.66 29.25
CA ASP A 313 13.16 20.48 29.39
C ASP A 313 12.59 20.96 28.05
N GLU A 314 13.46 21.22 27.06
CA GLU A 314 13.06 21.70 25.73
C GLU A 314 13.84 21.03 24.60
N PHE A 315 13.11 20.55 23.60
CA PHE A 315 13.66 19.94 22.39
C PHE A 315 13.69 20.93 21.22
N PRO A 316 14.65 20.80 20.28
CA PRO A 316 14.59 21.54 19.02
C PRO A 316 13.31 21.20 18.25
N VAL A 317 12.74 22.21 17.59
CA VAL A 317 11.46 22.10 16.88
C VAL A 317 11.67 21.39 15.55
N THR A 318 10.99 20.26 15.37
CA THR A 318 10.92 19.57 14.07
C THR A 318 10.04 20.38 13.12
N LYS A 319 10.48 20.60 11.88
CA LYS A 319 9.74 21.43 10.91
C LYS A 319 9.16 20.57 9.81
N VAL A 320 7.86 20.72 9.56
CA VAL A 320 7.17 20.11 8.41
C VAL A 320 6.81 21.22 7.43
N ILE A 321 7.36 21.18 6.23
CA ILE A 321 7.15 22.20 5.20
C ILE A 321 6.49 21.56 4.00
N VAL A 322 5.34 22.08 3.60
CA VAL A 322 4.57 21.60 2.46
C VAL A 322 4.63 22.63 1.33
N ALA A 323 5.15 22.21 0.19
CA ALA A 323 5.24 23.01 -1.02
C ALA A 323 4.32 22.46 -2.10
N GLU A 324 3.48 23.34 -2.65
CA GLU A 324 2.63 23.05 -3.79
C GLU A 324 3.35 23.45 -5.09
N GLY A 325 3.67 22.46 -5.93
CA GLY A 325 4.16 22.66 -7.29
C GLY A 325 3.09 22.43 -8.35
N LYS A 326 3.46 22.65 -9.62
CA LYS A 326 2.59 22.37 -10.77
C LYS A 326 2.39 20.87 -11.00
N GLU A 327 3.47 20.10 -10.85
CA GLU A 327 3.49 18.65 -11.11
C GLU A 327 3.46 17.84 -9.80
N ASP A 328 4.10 18.35 -8.76
CA ASP A 328 4.30 17.64 -7.49
C ASP A 328 3.82 18.43 -6.29
N ILE A 329 3.39 17.70 -5.26
CA ILE A 329 3.33 18.20 -3.89
C ILE A 329 4.54 17.63 -3.16
N THR A 330 5.35 18.49 -2.53
CA THR A 330 6.53 18.06 -1.78
C THR A 330 6.34 18.38 -0.30
N ILE A 331 6.56 17.38 0.55
CA ILE A 331 6.54 17.53 2.01
C ILE A 331 7.97 17.29 2.51
N LYS A 332 8.55 18.29 3.15
CA LYS A 332 9.87 18.23 3.79
C LYS A 332 9.69 18.13 5.30
N ILE A 333 10.29 17.11 5.91
CA ILE A 333 10.37 16.97 7.37
C ILE A 333 11.84 17.18 7.75
N SER A 334 12.10 18.09 8.67
CA SER A 334 13.42 18.54 9.05
C SER A 334 13.58 18.46 10.56
N ASP A 335 14.53 17.67 11.01
CA ASP A 335 14.87 17.50 12.42
C ASP A 335 16.30 17.95 12.73
N GLU A 336 16.56 18.18 14.02
CA GLU A 336 17.90 18.39 14.59
C GLU A 336 18.28 17.19 15.48
N GLY A 337 18.00 15.98 14.99
CA GLY A 337 18.22 14.72 15.70
C GLY A 337 19.60 14.11 15.47
N GLY A 338 20.65 14.94 15.38
CA GLY A 338 22.05 14.49 15.30
C GLY A 338 22.50 13.95 13.94
N GLY A 339 21.57 13.64 13.04
CA GLY A 339 21.86 13.21 11.68
C GLY A 339 22.37 11.75 11.56
N ILE A 340 22.66 11.34 10.33
CA ILE A 340 23.02 9.98 9.95
C ILE A 340 24.36 10.01 9.23
N PRO A 341 25.35 9.21 9.67
CA PRO A 341 26.64 9.11 8.99
C PRO A 341 26.49 8.68 7.53
N ARG A 342 27.33 9.23 6.64
CA ARG A 342 27.25 8.95 5.19
C ARG A 342 27.36 7.45 4.85
N SER A 343 28.11 6.69 5.63
CA SER A 343 28.24 5.24 5.50
C SER A 343 26.95 4.47 5.80
N ALA A 344 26.08 5.02 6.64
CA ALA A 344 24.81 4.40 7.06
C ALA A 344 23.63 4.79 6.15
N ILE A 345 23.73 5.85 5.34
CA ILE A 345 22.65 6.32 4.46
C ILE A 345 22.12 5.23 3.51
N PRO A 346 22.93 4.38 2.86
CA PRO A 346 22.39 3.31 2.04
C PRO A 346 21.61 2.26 2.86
N LEU A 347 21.99 2.07 4.13
CA LEU A 347 21.44 1.05 5.03
C LEU A 347 20.06 1.41 5.56
N VAL A 348 19.70 2.70 5.67
CA VAL A 348 18.35 3.11 6.14
C VAL A 348 17.22 2.66 5.21
N TRP A 349 17.57 2.32 3.96
CA TRP A 349 16.64 1.77 2.96
C TRP A 349 16.60 0.26 2.95
N THR A 350 17.44 -0.41 3.74
CA THR A 350 17.51 -1.86 3.81
C THR A 350 16.53 -2.39 4.84
N TYR A 351 15.72 -3.39 4.48
CA TYR A 351 14.84 -4.06 5.43
C TYR A 351 15.65 -4.73 6.54
N MET A 352 15.07 -4.78 7.75
CA MET A 352 15.69 -5.32 8.97
C MET A 352 16.91 -4.54 9.48
N TYR A 353 17.24 -3.40 8.86
CA TYR A 353 18.21 -2.46 9.44
C TYR A 353 17.50 -1.58 10.46
N THR A 354 17.96 -1.63 11.70
CA THR A 354 17.45 -0.82 12.80
C THR A 354 18.61 -0.34 13.64
N THR A 355 18.49 0.87 14.19
CA THR A 355 19.44 1.46 15.14
C THR A 355 19.11 1.09 16.59
N VAL A 356 18.17 0.16 16.81
CA VAL A 356 17.79 -0.32 18.14
C VAL A 356 18.52 -1.63 18.44
N ASP A 357 19.16 -1.73 19.60
CA ASP A 357 19.94 -2.91 20.02
C ASP A 357 19.09 -4.17 20.22
N THR A 358 17.81 -4.02 20.59
CA THR A 358 16.87 -5.13 20.78
C THR A 358 15.60 -4.90 19.95
N THR A 359 15.36 -5.73 18.94
CA THR A 359 14.07 -5.73 18.24
C THR A 359 12.99 -6.20 19.23
N PRO A 360 11.91 -5.43 19.47
CA PRO A 360 10.84 -5.85 20.37
C PRO A 360 10.26 -7.19 19.91
N GLU A 361 10.08 -8.13 20.82
CA GLU A 361 9.33 -9.35 20.52
C GLU A 361 7.88 -8.96 20.21
N LEU A 362 7.39 -9.37 19.03
CA LEU A 362 5.98 -9.19 18.68
C LEU A 362 5.16 -10.05 19.63
N ASP A 363 4.27 -9.42 20.41
CA ASP A 363 3.22 -10.16 21.11
C ASP A 363 2.43 -10.99 20.08
N PRO A 364 2.31 -12.33 20.24
CA PRO A 364 1.53 -13.19 19.35
C PRO A 364 0.07 -12.75 19.16
N GLY A 365 -0.48 -11.95 20.08
CA GLY A 365 -1.82 -11.35 19.99
C GLY A 365 -1.90 -10.02 19.22
N PHE A 366 -0.77 -9.48 18.78
CA PHE A 366 -0.69 -8.17 18.15
C PHE A 366 -1.17 -8.20 16.70
N ASN A 367 -2.50 -8.12 16.52
CA ASN A 367 -3.14 -7.90 15.22
C ASN A 367 -2.98 -6.43 14.81
N ALA A 368 -1.76 -6.02 14.49
CA ALA A 368 -1.55 -4.74 13.85
C ALA A 368 -2.14 -4.82 12.42
N SER A 369 -3.35 -4.27 12.25
CA SER A 369 -3.61 -3.46 11.06
C SER A 369 -2.45 -2.48 10.88
N ASP A 370 -2.13 -2.05 9.65
CA ASP A 370 -0.91 -1.29 9.29
C ASP A 370 -0.67 0.05 10.09
N PHE A 371 -1.37 0.30 11.21
CA PHE A 371 -1.52 1.56 11.96
C PHE A 371 -1.09 1.56 13.43
N LYS A 372 -0.73 0.43 14.06
CA LYS A 372 -0.16 0.45 15.43
C LYS A 372 1.13 -0.33 15.46
N ALA A 373 2.24 0.32 15.12
CA ALA A 373 3.58 -0.23 15.30
C ALA A 373 4.28 0.49 16.46
N PRO A 374 5.14 -0.20 17.24
CA PRO A 374 5.95 0.44 18.28
C PRO A 374 6.83 1.58 17.73
N MET A 375 7.27 2.49 18.62
CA MET A 375 8.08 3.69 18.30
C MET A 375 9.28 3.37 17.40
N ALA A 376 9.91 2.21 17.62
CA ALA A 376 10.91 1.61 16.74
C ALA A 376 10.75 0.08 16.74
N GLY A 377 11.34 -0.61 15.75
CA GLY A 377 11.31 -2.08 15.79
C GLY A 377 11.92 -2.78 14.59
N PHE A 378 11.13 -3.03 13.53
CA PHE A 378 11.54 -3.99 12.50
C PHE A 378 12.47 -3.44 11.42
N GLY A 379 12.68 -2.12 11.33
CA GLY A 379 13.46 -1.52 10.23
C GLY A 379 12.71 -1.54 8.88
N TYR A 380 11.38 -1.40 8.91
CA TYR A 380 10.51 -1.44 7.72
C TYR A 380 9.90 -0.08 7.35
N GLY A 381 9.83 0.86 8.30
CA GLY A 381 9.08 2.11 8.14
C GLY A 381 9.51 2.94 6.93
N LEU A 382 10.80 3.28 6.84
CA LEU A 382 11.34 4.08 5.73
C LEU A 382 11.27 3.35 4.37
N PRO A 383 11.72 2.07 4.23
CA PRO A 383 11.57 1.34 2.98
C PRO A 383 10.11 1.25 2.51
N LEU A 384 9.17 0.90 3.41
CA LEU A 384 7.74 0.81 3.04
C LEU A 384 7.14 2.16 2.68
N SER A 385 7.45 3.21 3.44
CA SER A 385 6.99 4.57 3.12
C SER A 385 7.46 5.01 1.74
N ARG A 386 8.68 4.65 1.36
CA ARG A 386 9.20 4.89 0.01
C ARG A 386 8.43 4.12 -1.06
N LEU A 387 8.06 2.87 -0.81
CA LEU A 387 7.21 2.11 -1.74
C LEU A 387 5.82 2.75 -1.90
N TYR A 388 5.20 3.19 -0.80
CA TYR A 388 3.92 3.91 -0.87
C TYR A 388 4.00 5.19 -1.71
N ALA A 389 5.08 5.96 -1.58
CA ALA A 389 5.30 7.15 -2.41
C ALA A 389 5.45 6.77 -3.89
N ARG A 390 6.29 5.77 -4.17
CA ARG A 390 6.59 5.30 -5.53
C ARG A 390 5.41 4.66 -6.24
N TYR A 391 4.48 4.07 -5.50
CA TYR A 391 3.33 3.38 -6.07
C TYR A 391 2.49 4.29 -6.99
N PHE A 392 2.36 5.59 -6.67
CA PHE A 392 1.67 6.57 -7.51
C PHE A 392 2.59 7.61 -8.18
N GLY A 393 3.87 7.26 -8.38
CA GLY A 393 4.82 8.10 -9.12
C GLY A 393 5.45 9.22 -8.31
N GLY A 394 5.36 9.16 -6.98
CA GLY A 394 6.15 9.96 -6.06
C GLY A 394 7.47 9.29 -5.68
N ASP A 395 8.21 9.86 -4.74
CA ASP A 395 9.42 9.22 -4.17
C ASP A 395 9.65 9.74 -2.75
N LEU A 396 10.43 8.99 -1.97
CA LEU A 396 10.87 9.42 -0.65
C LEU A 396 12.40 9.44 -0.65
N LYS A 397 12.97 10.62 -0.37
CA LYS A 397 14.41 10.88 -0.35
C LYS A 397 14.82 11.39 1.02
N LEU A 398 16.08 11.17 1.37
CA LEU A 398 16.64 11.57 2.66
C LEU A 398 18.01 12.21 2.41
N ILE A 399 18.24 13.35 3.05
CA ILE A 399 19.52 14.05 3.09
C ILE A 399 19.84 14.29 4.56
N SER A 400 21.01 13.85 5.02
CA SER A 400 21.38 14.01 6.42
C SER A 400 22.74 14.67 6.57
N MET A 401 22.89 15.42 7.66
CA MET A 401 24.12 16.07 8.08
C MET A 401 24.49 15.51 9.45
N GLU A 402 25.44 14.58 9.46
CA GLU A 402 26.00 13.98 10.68
C GLU A 402 26.50 15.07 11.64
N GLY A 403 26.09 15.00 12.90
CA GLY A 403 26.33 15.99 13.94
C GLY A 403 25.29 17.12 14.00
N TYR A 404 24.28 17.14 13.12
CA TYR A 404 23.23 18.17 13.13
C TYR A 404 21.83 17.59 13.05
N GLY A 405 21.44 16.97 11.93
CA GLY A 405 20.04 16.61 11.69
C GLY A 405 19.77 16.04 10.32
N THR A 406 18.50 15.70 10.08
CA THR A 406 18.06 15.02 8.85
C THR A 406 16.89 15.74 8.20
N ASP A 407 16.95 15.83 6.87
CA ASP A 407 15.86 16.25 6.00
C ASP A 407 15.30 15.06 5.21
N VAL A 408 14.01 14.80 5.35
CA VAL A 408 13.25 13.84 4.54
C VAL A 408 12.37 14.59 3.56
N TYR A 409 12.44 14.22 2.28
CA TYR A 409 11.64 14.79 1.20
C TYR A 409 10.68 13.73 0.65
N LEU A 410 9.39 13.93 0.85
CA LEU A 410 8.32 13.14 0.27
C LEU A 410 7.74 13.89 -0.94
N HIS A 411 7.94 13.34 -2.13
CA HIS A 411 7.37 13.85 -3.37
C HIS A 411 6.12 13.05 -3.72
N LEU A 412 5.02 13.74 -4.02
CA LEU A 412 3.73 13.15 -4.39
C LEU A 412 3.30 13.69 -5.75
N ASN A 413 2.95 12.80 -6.68
CA ASN A 413 2.48 13.19 -8.00
C ASN A 413 1.06 13.78 -7.93
N ARG A 414 0.91 15.04 -8.35
CA ARG A 414 -0.37 15.76 -8.36
C ARG A 414 -1.31 15.31 -9.49
N LEU A 415 -0.75 14.87 -10.62
CA LEU A 415 -1.51 14.60 -11.85
C LEU A 415 -2.32 13.30 -11.79
N SER A 416 -1.97 12.41 -10.84
CA SER A 416 -2.62 11.13 -10.57
C SER A 416 -2.79 10.20 -11.78
N SER A 417 -2.06 10.48 -12.87
CA SER A 417 -2.10 9.78 -14.14
C SER A 417 -1.05 8.68 -14.25
N SER A 418 -0.06 8.66 -13.35
CA SER A 418 0.97 7.62 -13.35
C SER A 418 0.35 6.24 -13.12
N ALA A 419 0.73 5.29 -13.97
CA ALA A 419 0.41 3.89 -13.74
C ALA A 419 1.12 3.37 -12.48
N GLU A 420 0.46 2.46 -11.76
CA GLU A 420 1.12 1.71 -10.69
C GLU A 420 2.32 0.91 -11.26
N PRO A 421 3.39 0.71 -10.48
CA PRO A 421 4.45 -0.22 -10.82
C PRO A 421 3.91 -1.65 -10.88
N LEU A 422 4.09 -2.29 -12.04
CA LEU A 422 3.86 -3.72 -12.23
C LEU A 422 5.22 -4.42 -12.19
N GLN A 423 5.41 -5.34 -11.25
CA GLN A 423 6.66 -6.09 -11.07
C GLN A 423 6.41 -7.57 -10.88
#